data_AF-T1AEP0-F1
#
_entry.id   AF-T1AEP0-F1
#
_cell.length_a   1.000
_cell.length_b   1.000
_cell.length_c   1.000
_cell.angle_alpha   90.00
_cell.angle_beta   90.00
_cell.angle_gamma   90.00
#
_symmetry.space_group_name_H-M   'P 1'
#
loop_
_entity.id
_entity.type
_entity.pdbx_description
1 polymer ?
#
loop_
_entity_poly.entity_id
_entity_poly.type
_entity_poly.pdbx_seq_one_letter_code
_entity_poly.pdbx_strand_id
1 'polypeptide(L)'
;MAWCANTTCAGTALREVAVELVPKSERSLQSHQIALAVRPALARVARRFGADIQVVEVPPGPPVQAPIVAEIFGPSYAAQRRLALQIRKVFDSTPHIVDTYDTVDARARRLVVAVDRQKAALLGVSQAQIARTLSMALSGYDATYVHIGRERHLIPV
;
A
#
# COMPACT_ATOMS: atom_id res chain seq x y z
N MET A 1 5.65 -13.60 -10.16
CA MET A 1 6.90 -13.87 -9.41
C MET A 1 7.16 -12.63 -8.56
N ALA A 2 7.20 -12.81 -7.24
CA ALA A 2 7.17 -11.72 -6.25
C ALA A 2 8.42 -10.84 -6.27
N TRP A 3 8.25 -9.52 -6.14
CA TRP A 3 9.31 -8.61 -5.70
C TRP A 3 8.75 -7.50 -4.80
N CYS A 4 8.93 -7.68 -3.50
CA CYS A 4 9.02 -6.59 -2.52
C CYS A 4 10.52 -6.32 -2.29
N ALA A 5 11.04 -5.24 -2.85
CA ALA A 5 12.35 -4.74 -2.47
C ALA A 5 12.17 -3.59 -1.46
N ASN A 6 12.15 -3.97 -0.19
CA ASN A 6 12.67 -3.19 0.93
C ASN A 6 12.07 -1.79 1.19
N THR A 7 10.79 -1.72 1.55
CA THR A 7 10.31 -0.72 2.52
C THR A 7 9.13 -1.30 3.28
N THR A 8 9.15 -1.20 4.60
CA THR A 8 8.00 -1.48 5.47
C THR A 8 6.89 -0.47 5.15
N CYS A 9 6.03 -0.76 4.17
CA CYS A 9 4.86 0.05 3.86
C CYS A 9 3.74 -0.21 4.88
N ALA A 10 3.93 0.27 6.11
CA ALA A 10 2.84 0.44 7.06
C ALA A 10 2.02 1.68 6.66
N GLY A 11 1.21 1.58 5.60
CA GLY A 11 0.33 2.70 5.20
C GLY A 11 -0.36 2.59 3.84
N THR A 12 0.19 1.86 2.88
CA THR A 12 -0.37 1.71 1.52
C THR A 12 -0.75 0.25 1.27
N ALA A 13 -2.05 -0.02 1.19
CA ALA A 13 -2.57 -1.32 0.76
C ALA A 13 -2.37 -1.48 -0.75
N LEU A 14 -1.15 -1.81 -1.17
CA LEU A 14 -0.85 -2.18 -2.55
C LEU A 14 -1.57 -3.48 -2.89
N ARG A 15 -2.25 -3.50 -4.04
CA ARG A 15 -2.88 -4.69 -4.60
C ARG A 15 -2.54 -4.81 -6.07
N GLU A 16 -2.21 -6.02 -6.47
CA GLU A 16 -1.87 -6.36 -7.85
C GLU A 16 -2.94 -7.26 -8.45
N VAL A 17 -3.31 -7.00 -9.70
CA VAL A 17 -4.20 -7.86 -10.49
C VAL A 17 -3.50 -8.17 -11.80
N ALA A 18 -3.17 -9.44 -12.00
CA ALA A 18 -2.61 -9.92 -13.26
C ALA A 18 -3.74 -10.35 -14.20
N VAL A 19 -3.65 -9.93 -15.46
CA VAL A 19 -4.60 -10.29 -16.52
C VAL A 19 -3.84 -10.92 -17.67
N GLU A 20 -4.24 -12.13 -18.05
CA GLU A 20 -3.73 -12.80 -19.24
C GLU A 20 -4.66 -12.50 -20.42
N LEU A 21 -4.08 -12.07 -21.54
CA LEU A 21 -4.81 -11.81 -22.76
C LEU A 21 -4.82 -13.07 -23.64
N VAL A 22 -5.91 -13.28 -24.36
CA VAL A 22 -5.97 -14.34 -25.38
C VAL A 22 -4.82 -14.22 -26.41
N PRO A 23 -4.43 -15.33 -27.06
CA PRO A 23 -3.36 -15.33 -28.06
C PRO A 23 -3.54 -14.28 -29.14
N LYS A 24 -2.43 -13.75 -29.67
CA LYS A 24 -2.48 -12.65 -30.66
C LYS A 24 -3.28 -13.02 -31.92
N SER A 25 -3.26 -14.29 -32.32
CA SER A 25 -4.05 -14.82 -33.45
C SER A 25 -5.56 -14.68 -33.26
N GLU A 26 -6.04 -14.65 -32.01
CA GLU A 26 -7.46 -14.59 -31.65
C GLU A 26 -7.92 -13.16 -31.33
N ARG A 27 -7.04 -12.15 -31.48
CA ARG A 27 -7.36 -10.74 -31.20
C ARG A 27 -6.83 -9.78 -32.26
N SER A 28 -7.69 -8.84 -32.65
CA SER A 28 -7.33 -7.78 -33.60
C SER A 28 -6.36 -6.76 -32.99
N LEU A 29 -6.59 -6.32 -31.75
CA LEU A 29 -5.78 -5.30 -31.07
C LEU A 29 -4.45 -5.85 -30.54
N GLN A 30 -3.41 -5.02 -30.52
CA GLN A 30 -2.13 -5.30 -29.85
C GLN A 30 -2.24 -5.09 -28.32
N SER A 31 -1.32 -5.67 -27.53
CA SER A 31 -1.37 -5.59 -26.06
C SER A 31 -1.35 -4.14 -25.58
N HIS A 32 -0.47 -3.33 -26.18
CA HIS A 32 -0.36 -1.90 -25.92
C HIS A 32 -1.65 -1.13 -26.21
N GLN A 33 -2.33 -1.44 -27.31
CA GLN A 33 -3.60 -0.79 -27.67
C GLN A 33 -4.72 -1.16 -26.69
N ILE A 34 -4.74 -2.40 -26.20
CA ILE A 34 -5.68 -2.85 -25.17
C ILE A 34 -5.40 -2.12 -23.86
N ALA A 35 -4.13 -2.05 -23.44
CA ALA A 35 -3.72 -1.31 -22.24
C ALA A 35 -4.15 0.17 -22.33
N LEU A 36 -3.92 0.84 -23.47
CA LEU A 36 -4.37 2.21 -23.71
C LEU A 36 -5.89 2.35 -23.65
N ALA A 37 -6.64 1.40 -24.21
CA ALA A 37 -8.10 1.45 -24.26
C ALA A 37 -8.76 1.29 -22.88
N VAL A 38 -8.20 0.46 -21.98
CA VAL A 38 -8.77 0.21 -20.66
C VAL A 38 -8.44 1.31 -19.64
N ARG A 39 -7.32 2.02 -19.82
CA ARG A 39 -6.83 3.07 -18.89
C ARG A 39 -7.91 4.08 -18.49
N PRO A 40 -8.67 4.73 -19.40
CA PRO A 40 -9.68 5.71 -19.00
C PRO A 40 -10.79 5.12 -18.14
N ALA A 41 -11.17 3.86 -18.37
CA ALA A 41 -12.19 3.19 -17.57
C ALA A 41 -11.70 2.90 -16.16
N LEU A 42 -10.48 2.36 -16.04
CA LEU A 42 -9.84 2.09 -14.75
C LEU A 42 -9.57 3.38 -13.96
N ALA A 43 -9.12 4.45 -14.61
CA ALA A 43 -8.93 5.75 -13.97
C ALA A 43 -10.23 6.36 -13.42
N ARG A 44 -11.39 6.11 -14.06
CA ARG A 44 -12.70 6.51 -13.50
C ARG A 44 -13.05 5.73 -12.24
N VAL A 45 -12.80 4.42 -12.24
CA VAL A 45 -13.02 3.57 -11.06
C VAL A 45 -12.12 3.99 -9.92
N ALA A 46 -10.82 4.17 -10.18
CA ALA A 46 -9.83 4.57 -9.17
C ALA A 46 -10.19 5.91 -8.53
N ARG A 47 -10.55 6.93 -9.33
CA ARG A 47 -11.03 8.23 -8.82
C ARG A 47 -12.26 8.12 -7.93
N ARG A 48 -13.21 7.23 -8.22
CA ARG A 48 -14.41 7.02 -7.38
C ARG A 48 -14.05 6.54 -5.98
N PHE A 49 -12.98 5.77 -5.84
CA PHE A 49 -12.54 5.20 -4.57
C PHE A 49 -11.35 5.96 -3.94
N GLY A 50 -10.89 7.05 -4.55
CA GLY A 50 -9.71 7.79 -4.09
C GLY A 50 -8.43 6.96 -4.14
N ALA A 51 -8.34 6.03 -5.09
CA ALA A 51 -7.17 5.18 -5.31
C ALA A 51 -6.36 5.67 -6.51
N ASP A 52 -5.05 5.42 -6.48
CA ASP A 52 -4.19 5.48 -7.66
C ASP A 52 -4.18 4.10 -8.34
N ILE A 53 -4.20 4.08 -9.67
CA ILE A 53 -4.11 2.84 -10.47
C ILE A 53 -3.05 3.01 -11.56
N GLN A 54 -2.25 1.97 -11.76
CA GLN A 54 -1.22 1.94 -12.79
C GLN A 54 -1.46 0.74 -13.68
N VAL A 55 -1.41 0.97 -14.99
CA VAL A 55 -1.49 -0.12 -15.98
C VAL A 55 -0.09 -0.37 -16.49
N VAL A 56 0.49 -1.50 -16.09
CA VAL A 56 1.85 -1.89 -16.44
C VAL A 56 1.80 -3.08 -17.38
N GLU A 57 2.44 -2.94 -18.53
CA GLU A 57 2.75 -4.08 -19.41
C GLU A 57 4.03 -4.71 -18.90
N VAL A 58 4.09 -6.05 -18.82
CA VAL A 58 5.27 -6.77 -18.30
C VAL A 58 6.50 -6.37 -19.11
N PRO A 59 7.44 -5.59 -18.54
CA PRO A 59 8.57 -5.09 -19.29
C PRO A 59 9.62 -6.20 -19.47
N PRO A 60 10.30 -6.27 -20.62
CA PRO A 60 11.47 -7.11 -20.77
C PRO A 60 12.65 -6.47 -20.02
N GLY A 61 12.90 -6.88 -18.78
CA GLY A 61 14.03 -6.39 -17.98
C GLY A 61 13.78 -6.41 -16.47
N PRO A 62 14.78 -6.07 -15.65
CA PRO A 62 14.59 -5.89 -14.21
C PRO A 62 13.57 -4.76 -13.96
N PRO A 63 12.72 -4.91 -12.94
CA PRO A 63 11.63 -3.97 -12.70
C PRO A 63 12.17 -2.56 -12.40
N VAL A 64 11.60 -1.55 -13.06
CA VAL A 64 11.82 -0.13 -12.74
C VAL A 64 10.54 0.43 -12.11
N GLN A 65 10.66 1.37 -11.17
CA GLN A 65 9.49 1.94 -10.48
C GLN A 65 8.59 2.71 -11.45
N ALA A 66 9.15 3.72 -12.13
CA ALA A 66 8.51 4.49 -13.18
C ALA A 66 9.59 5.12 -14.09
N PRO A 67 9.25 5.51 -15.34
CA PRO A 67 10.20 6.19 -16.23
C PRO A 67 10.70 7.55 -15.71
N ILE A 68 9.89 8.24 -14.90
CA ILE A 68 10.23 9.53 -14.28
C ILE A 68 9.95 9.42 -12.79
N VAL A 69 10.93 9.78 -11.96
CA VAL A 69 10.84 9.76 -10.50
C VAL A 69 11.37 11.07 -9.94
N ALA A 70 10.63 11.67 -9.00
CA ALA A 70 11.07 12.83 -8.24
C ALA A 70 11.35 12.41 -6.79
N GLU A 71 12.64 12.31 -6.43
CA GLU A 71 13.06 11.99 -5.07
C GLU A 71 13.24 13.27 -4.25
N ILE A 72 12.62 13.32 -3.06
CA ILE A 72 12.58 14.52 -2.24
C ILE A 72 13.31 14.26 -0.93
N PHE A 73 14.44 14.96 -0.74
CA PHE A 73 15.27 14.86 0.45
C PHE A 73 15.16 16.11 1.32
N GLY A 74 15.34 15.95 2.63
CA GLY A 74 15.32 17.07 3.56
C GLY A 74 15.22 16.67 5.03
N PRO A 75 15.46 17.59 5.97
CA PRO A 75 15.47 17.29 7.40
C PRO A 75 14.06 17.22 8.04
N SER A 76 13.03 17.69 7.34
CA SER A 76 11.66 17.75 7.88
C SER A 76 10.67 17.04 6.98
N TYR A 77 10.07 15.95 7.48
CA TYR A 77 9.03 15.22 6.78
C TYR A 77 7.82 16.09 6.44
N ALA A 78 7.44 17.03 7.31
CA ALA A 78 6.36 17.97 7.03
C ALA A 78 6.66 18.87 5.82
N ALA A 79 7.91 19.30 5.66
CA ALA A 79 8.35 20.07 4.50
C ALA A 79 8.41 19.20 3.23
N GLN A 80 9.00 18.00 3.32
CA GLN A 80 9.04 17.01 2.23
C GLN A 80 7.63 16.71 1.71
N ARG A 81 6.68 16.43 2.60
CA ARG A 81 5.29 16.16 2.26
C ARG A 81 4.61 17.31 1.54
N ARG A 82 4.84 18.57 1.98
CA ARG A 82 4.28 19.74 1.29
C ARG A 82 4.84 19.88 -0.12
N LEU A 83 6.15 19.70 -0.28
CA LEU A 83 6.82 19.78 -1.57
C LEU A 83 6.38 18.65 -2.51
N ALA A 84 6.26 17.42 -2.00
CA ALA A 84 5.77 16.26 -2.74
C ALA A 84 4.38 16.52 -3.33
N LEU A 85 3.46 17.04 -2.52
CA LEU A 85 2.10 17.39 -2.97
C LEU A 85 2.09 18.55 -4.00
N GLN A 86 3.08 19.45 -3.96
CA GLN A 86 3.22 20.50 -4.97
C GLN A 86 3.74 19.93 -6.29
N ILE A 87 4.77 19.09 -6.24
CA ILE A 87 5.33 18.41 -7.41
C ILE A 87 4.27 17.50 -8.04
N ARG A 88 3.49 16.78 -7.22
CA ARG A 88 2.39 15.94 -7.71
C ARG A 88 1.40 16.74 -8.56
N LYS A 89 1.01 17.94 -8.12
CA LYS A 89 0.13 18.82 -8.91
C LYS A 89 0.76 19.23 -10.24
N VAL A 90 2.06 19.50 -10.28
CA VAL A 90 2.76 19.81 -11.52
C VAL A 90 2.69 18.61 -12.46
N PHE A 91 2.99 17.41 -11.99
CA PHE A 91 2.92 16.17 -12.78
C PHE A 91 1.51 15.92 -13.30
N ASP A 92 0.49 16.06 -12.45
CA ASP A 92 -0.92 15.88 -12.83
C ASP A 92 -1.40 16.91 -13.87
N SER A 93 -0.81 18.12 -13.87
CA SER A 93 -1.16 19.20 -14.81
C SER A 93 -0.35 19.18 -16.10
N THR A 94 0.73 18.40 -16.16
CA THR A 94 1.64 18.37 -17.31
C THR A 94 1.04 17.47 -18.40
N PRO A 95 0.85 17.98 -19.64
CA PRO A 95 0.38 17.15 -20.75
C PRO A 95 1.25 15.90 -20.95
N HIS A 96 0.62 14.79 -21.29
CA HIS A 96 1.25 13.48 -21.53
C HIS A 96 1.85 12.76 -20.31
N ILE A 97 1.86 13.36 -19.12
CA ILE A 97 2.16 12.63 -17.88
C ILE A 97 0.89 11.92 -17.41
N VAL A 98 1.01 10.61 -17.18
CA VAL A 98 -0.10 9.72 -16.78
C VAL A 98 0.35 8.80 -15.65
N ASP A 99 -0.61 8.12 -15.01
CA ASP A 99 -0.36 7.13 -13.95
C ASP A 99 0.54 7.65 -12.81
N THR A 100 0.33 8.92 -12.47
CA THR A 100 1.02 9.57 -11.35
C THR A 100 0.62 8.89 -10.05
N TYR A 101 1.57 8.70 -9.15
CA TYR A 101 1.37 8.22 -7.79
C TYR A 101 2.43 8.87 -6.89
N ASP A 102 2.18 8.89 -5.59
CA ASP A 102 3.17 9.31 -4.61
C ASP A 102 3.13 8.38 -3.39
N THR A 103 4.23 8.37 -2.65
CA THR A 103 4.41 7.54 -1.46
C THR A 103 4.15 8.33 -0.17
N VAL A 104 3.50 9.50 -0.27
CA VAL A 104 3.17 10.29 0.92
C VAL A 104 2.10 9.55 1.71
N ASP A 105 2.37 9.31 2.99
CA ASP A 105 1.41 8.64 3.85
C ASP A 105 0.07 9.38 3.86
N ALA A 106 -0.99 8.59 3.63
CA ALA A 106 -2.34 9.03 3.90
C ALA A 106 -2.42 9.47 5.38
N ARG A 107 -3.26 10.48 5.67
CA ARG A 107 -3.47 10.91 7.06
C ARG A 107 -4.19 9.79 7.82
N ALA A 108 -3.42 8.88 8.40
CA ALA A 108 -3.92 7.85 9.29
C ALA A 108 -3.96 8.37 10.72
N ARG A 109 -4.99 8.01 11.47
CA ARG A 109 -5.06 8.29 12.90
C ARG A 109 -4.04 7.42 13.62
N ARG A 110 -2.96 8.03 14.10
CA ARG A 110 -1.99 7.37 14.96
C ARG A 110 -2.35 7.62 16.42
N LEU A 111 -2.63 6.55 17.17
CA LEU A 111 -2.78 6.62 18.62
C LEU A 111 -1.43 6.29 19.27
N VAL A 112 -0.96 7.17 20.14
CA VAL A 112 0.28 6.97 20.91
C VAL A 112 -0.08 6.81 22.37
N VAL A 113 0.18 5.63 22.93
CA VAL A 113 -0.01 5.37 24.35
C VAL A 113 1.31 5.63 25.08
N ALA A 114 1.36 6.71 25.84
CA ALA A 114 2.49 7.05 26.69
C ALA A 114 2.30 6.39 28.06
N VAL A 115 3.17 5.45 28.42
CA VAL A 115 3.12 4.75 29.71
C VAL A 115 3.89 5.53 30.76
N ASP A 116 3.20 5.91 31.84
CA ASP A 116 3.85 6.38 33.06
C ASP A 116 4.52 5.19 33.76
N ARG A 117 5.85 5.14 33.66
CA ARG A 117 6.66 4.04 34.20
C ARG A 117 6.66 4.01 35.72
N GLN A 118 6.62 5.17 36.39
CA GLN A 118 6.65 5.25 37.84
C GLN A 118 5.33 4.74 38.43
N LYS A 119 4.21 5.22 37.89
CA LYS A 119 2.89 4.75 38.31
C LYS A 119 2.68 3.27 38.01
N ALA A 120 3.13 2.78 36.85
CA ALA A 120 3.05 1.37 36.51
C ALA A 120 3.84 0.49 37.49
N ALA A 121 5.06 0.90 37.85
CA ALA A 121 5.90 0.19 38.82
C ALA A 121 5.28 0.15 40.22
N LEU A 122 4.70 1.26 40.70
CA LEU A 122 3.99 1.33 41.98
C LEU A 122 2.79 0.38 42.04
N LEU A 123 2.15 0.13 40.90
CA LEU A 123 1.02 -0.79 40.76
C LEU A 123 1.45 -2.23 40.41
N GLY A 124 2.75 -2.52 40.35
CA GLY A 124 3.27 -3.85 40.02
C GLY A 124 3.04 -4.28 38.56
N VAL A 125 2.76 -3.34 37.66
CA VAL A 125 2.48 -3.60 36.24
C VAL A 125 3.72 -3.30 35.40
N SER A 126 4.22 -4.30 34.69
CA SER A 126 5.34 -4.14 33.76
C SER A 126 4.91 -3.51 32.44
N GLN A 127 5.82 -2.77 31.80
CA GLN A 127 5.61 -2.25 30.44
C GLN A 127 5.31 -3.37 29.42
N ALA A 128 5.90 -4.55 29.61
CA ALA A 128 5.66 -5.72 28.77
C ALA A 128 4.21 -6.21 28.88
N GLN A 129 3.63 -6.24 30.09
CA GLN A 129 2.23 -6.58 30.29
C GLN A 129 1.32 -5.56 29.61
N ILE A 130 1.59 -4.26 29.76
CA ILE A 130 0.80 -3.20 29.10
C ILE A 130 0.83 -3.34 27.58
N ALA A 131 2.03 -3.51 27.00
CA ALA A 131 2.20 -3.69 25.57
C ALA A 131 1.47 -4.95 25.05
N ARG A 132 1.58 -6.07 25.78
CA ARG A 132 0.90 -7.32 25.43
C ARG A 132 -0.62 -7.15 25.48
N THR A 133 -1.17 -6.57 26.54
CA THR A 133 -2.61 -6.31 26.67
C THR A 133 -3.13 -5.40 25.56
N LEU A 134 -2.42 -4.32 25.23
CA LEU A 134 -2.81 -3.44 24.13
C LEU A 134 -2.77 -4.15 22.78
N SER A 135 -1.75 -4.97 22.53
CA SER A 135 -1.66 -5.76 21.29
C SER A 135 -2.83 -6.73 21.17
N MET A 136 -3.17 -7.45 22.25
CA MET A 136 -4.30 -8.38 22.26
C MET A 136 -5.64 -7.66 22.04
N ALA A 137 -5.82 -6.49 22.65
CA ALA A 137 -7.05 -5.71 22.52
C ALA A 137 -7.23 -5.07 21.14
N LEU A 138 -6.13 -4.67 20.47
CA LEU A 138 -6.19 -3.95 19.19
C LEU A 138 -6.12 -4.88 17.97
N SER A 139 -5.30 -5.93 18.04
CA SER A 139 -5.05 -6.83 16.91
C SER A 139 -5.78 -8.17 17.03
N GLY A 140 -6.47 -8.40 18.15
CA GLY A 140 -6.90 -9.73 18.55
C GLY A 140 -5.75 -10.54 19.15
N TYR A 141 -6.09 -11.68 19.73
CA TYR A 141 -5.14 -12.64 20.27
C TYR A 141 -5.66 -14.04 20.02
N ASP A 142 -4.94 -14.78 19.19
CA ASP A 142 -5.24 -16.19 18.93
C ASP A 142 -4.75 -16.99 20.15
N ALA A 143 -5.64 -17.22 21.10
CA ALA A 143 -5.32 -17.90 22.35
C ALA A 143 -5.11 -19.40 22.11
N THR A 144 -5.92 -19.97 21.22
CA THR A 144 -5.78 -21.35 20.75
C THR A 144 -6.43 -21.52 19.38
N TYR A 145 -6.43 -22.74 18.88
CA TYR A 145 -7.06 -23.10 17.62
C TYR A 145 -8.11 -24.20 17.85
N VAL A 146 -9.26 -24.07 17.20
CA VAL A 146 -10.31 -25.09 17.23
C VAL A 146 -10.30 -25.86 15.92
N HIS A 147 -10.49 -27.19 16.01
CA HIS A 147 -10.66 -28.05 14.85
C HIS A 147 -12.05 -28.69 14.87
N ILE A 148 -12.94 -28.23 13.97
CA ILE A 148 -14.34 -28.68 13.87
C ILE A 148 -14.53 -29.71 12.73
N GLY A 149 -13.42 -30.25 12.21
CA GLY A 149 -13.39 -31.44 11.36
C GLY A 149 -13.49 -31.23 9.84
N ARG A 150 -13.97 -30.08 9.34
CA ARG A 150 -14.03 -29.79 7.87
C ARG A 150 -13.19 -28.59 7.44
N GLU A 151 -12.49 -27.95 8.36
CA GLU A 151 -11.65 -26.79 8.08
C GLU A 151 -10.32 -27.21 7.43
N ARG A 152 -9.96 -26.62 6.28
CA ARG A 152 -8.62 -26.81 5.68
C ARG A 152 -7.53 -25.99 6.38
N HIS A 153 -7.92 -24.95 7.11
CA HIS A 153 -7.04 -24.11 7.94
C HIS A 153 -7.58 -24.08 9.37
N LEU A 154 -6.70 -23.98 10.35
CA LEU A 154 -7.10 -23.89 11.76
C LEU A 154 -7.88 -22.59 12.00
N ILE A 155 -8.97 -22.67 12.76
CA ILE A 155 -9.73 -21.49 13.18
C ILE A 155 -9.12 -20.99 14.49
N PRO A 156 -8.51 -19.78 14.53
CA PRO A 156 -8.08 -19.18 15.78
C PRO A 156 -9.29 -18.75 16.62
N VAL A 157 -9.19 -18.90 17.94
CA VAL A 157 -10.15 -18.41 18.94
C VAL A 157 -9.47 -17.58 20.02
#